data_AF-A0A2N5A718-F1
#
_entry.id   AF-A0A2N5A718-F1
#
_cell.length_a   1.000
_cell.length_b   1.000
_cell.length_c   1.000
_cell.angle_alpha   90.00
_cell.angle_beta   90.00
_cell.angle_gamma   90.00
#
_symmetry.space_group_name_H-M   'P 1'
#
loop_
_entity.id
_entity.type
_entity.pdbx_description
1 polymer ?
#
loop_
_entity_poly.entity_id
_entity_poly.type
_entity_poly.pdbx_seq_one_letter_code
_entity_poly.pdbx_strand_id
1 'polypeptide(L)'
;AVESGWFVAEYGRQPWAIGEVLPTAVANSSLTAGDLIFSMLLICGLYTLFLVAELFLMFKFARKGPSSLKTGRYHFEQSSAAIQSAR
;
A
#
# COMPACT_ATOMS: atom_id res chain seq x y z
N ALA A 1 5.07 -5.26 -12.26
CA ALA A 1 6.46 -5.21 -12.78
C ALA A 1 7.48 -5.23 -11.64
N VAL A 2 7.38 -4.30 -10.69
CA VAL A 2 8.30 -4.26 -9.53
C VAL A 2 8.14 -5.51 -8.64
N GLU A 3 6.90 -5.86 -8.27
CA GLU A 3 6.62 -7.07 -7.47
C GLU A 3 7.12 -8.37 -8.11
N SER A 4 6.91 -8.53 -9.42
CA SER A 4 7.40 -9.68 -10.16
C SER A 4 8.93 -9.73 -10.25
N GLY A 5 9.60 -8.58 -10.26
CA GLY A 5 11.07 -8.51 -10.22
C GLY A 5 11.62 -9.01 -8.89
N TRP A 6 11.01 -8.58 -7.78
CA TRP A 6 11.34 -9.09 -6.44
C TRP A 6 11.08 -10.58 -6.32
N PHE A 7 9.96 -11.08 -6.86
CA PHE A 7 9.70 -12.52 -6.87
C PHE A 7 10.80 -13.31 -7.58
N VAL A 8 11.21 -12.90 -8.77
CA VAL A 8 12.30 -13.58 -9.51
C VAL A 8 13.61 -13.54 -8.73
N ALA A 9 13.95 -12.39 -8.14
CA ALA A 9 15.18 -12.23 -7.36
C ALA A 9 15.20 -13.09 -6.09
N GLU A 10 14.12 -13.06 -5.30
CA GLU A 10 14.08 -13.76 -4.00
C GLU A 10 13.79 -15.25 -4.13
N TYR A 11 12.87 -15.62 -5.03
CA TYR A 11 12.58 -17.03 -5.27
C TYR A 11 13.75 -17.72 -5.98
N GLY A 12 14.45 -17.03 -6.89
CA GLY A 12 15.65 -17.55 -7.55
C GLY A 12 16.81 -17.85 -6.61
N ARG A 13 16.80 -17.29 -5.39
CA ARG A 13 17.80 -17.54 -4.34
C ARG A 13 17.51 -18.81 -3.52
N GLN A 14 16.32 -19.40 -3.66
CA GLN A 14 16.01 -20.67 -3.01
C GLN A 14 16.90 -21.78 -3.59
N PRO A 15 17.44 -22.70 -2.77
CA PRO A 15 17.03 -23.06 -1.40
C PRO A 15 17.78 -22.32 -0.27
N TRP A 16 18.47 -21.22 -0.56
CA TRP A 16 19.33 -20.52 0.40
C TRP A 16 18.61 -19.35 1.07
N ALA A 17 18.87 -19.13 2.36
CA ALA A 17 18.59 -17.89 3.10
C ALA A 17 19.79 -16.92 3.08
N ILE A 18 21.01 -17.46 3.07
CA ILE A 18 22.25 -16.74 2.72
C ILE A 18 22.95 -17.60 1.68
N GLY A 19 23.25 -17.02 0.51
CA GLY A 19 23.76 -17.75 -0.66
C GLY A 19 24.95 -18.63 -0.30
N GLU A 20 24.86 -19.93 -0.63
CA GLU A 20 25.90 -20.96 -0.40
C GLU A 20 26.36 -21.14 1.06
N VAL A 21 25.70 -20.50 2.03
CA VAL A 21 26.11 -20.52 3.45
C VAL A 21 25.02 -21.10 4.34
N LEU A 22 23.79 -20.60 4.23
CA LEU A 22 22.70 -20.96 5.15
C LEU A 22 21.45 -21.36 4.36
N PRO A 23 21.02 -22.64 4.40
CA PRO A 23 19.77 -23.09 3.78
C PRO A 23 18.53 -22.49 4.45
N THR A 24 17.47 -22.22 3.67
CA THR A 24 16.21 -21.65 4.17
C THR A 24 15.52 -22.54 5.21
N ALA A 25 15.61 -23.87 5.06
CA ALA A 25 14.93 -24.84 5.92
C ALA A 25 15.48 -24.91 7.36
N VAL A 26 16.67 -24.35 7.62
CA VAL A 26 17.30 -24.31 8.95
C VAL A 26 17.39 -22.89 9.52
N ALA A 27 17.01 -21.87 8.73
CA ALA A 27 17.11 -20.47 9.10
C ALA A 27 15.89 -19.94 9.87
N ASN A 28 14.87 -20.78 10.09
CA ASN A 28 13.62 -20.40 10.74
C ASN A 28 13.67 -20.53 12.26
N SER A 29 12.83 -19.76 12.95
CA SER A 29 12.61 -19.91 14.39
C SER A 29 11.82 -21.19 14.73
N SER A 30 12.07 -21.76 15.91
CA SER A 30 11.33 -22.92 16.45
C SER A 30 10.00 -22.47 17.09
N LEU A 31 8.99 -22.20 16.26
CA LEU A 31 7.65 -21.79 16.69
C LEU A 31 6.60 -22.82 16.30
N THR A 32 5.45 -22.79 16.97
CA THR A 32 4.32 -23.65 16.61
C THR A 32 3.58 -23.09 15.40
N ALA A 33 2.88 -23.95 14.66
CA ALA A 33 2.05 -23.52 13.52
C ALA A 33 0.92 -22.57 13.95
N GLY A 34 0.41 -22.71 15.19
CA GLY A 34 -0.64 -21.84 15.74
C GLY A 34 -0.19 -20.39 15.88
N ASP A 35 1.01 -20.17 16.42
CA ASP A 35 1.59 -18.82 16.57
C ASP A 35 1.78 -18.13 15.22
N LEU A 36 2.20 -18.91 14.21
CA LEU A 36 2.44 -18.43 12.86
C LEU A 36 1.14 -18.06 12.14
N ILE A 37 0.11 -18.92 12.22
CA ILE A 37 -1.19 -18.65 11.58
C ILE A 37 -1.87 -17.45 12.24
N PHE A 38 -1.84 -17.37 13.58
CA PHE A 38 -2.44 -16.26 14.31
C PHE A 38 -1.81 -14.92 13.91
N SER A 39 -0.47 -14.83 13.96
CA SER A 39 0.25 -13.62 13.59
C SER A 39 0.06 -13.25 12.11
N MET A 40 0.10 -14.23 11.20
CA MET A 40 -0.12 -14.01 9.77
C MET A 40 -1.52 -13.48 9.48
N LEU A 41 -2.57 -14.07 10.07
CA LEU A 41 -3.94 -13.60 9.90
C LEU A 41 -4.14 -12.20 10.48
N LEU A 42 -3.55 -11.92 11.65
CA LEU A 42 -3.63 -10.60 12.27
C LEU A 42 -2.97 -9.52 11.39
N ILE A 43 -1.74 -9.77 10.93
CA ILE A 43 -1.00 -8.82 10.09
C ILE A 43 -1.68 -8.64 8.72
N CYS A 44 -2.05 -9.72 8.04
CA CYS A 44 -2.75 -9.66 6.76
C CYS A 44 -4.11 -8.95 6.88
N GLY A 45 -4.85 -9.21 7.96
CA GLY A 45 -6.13 -8.55 8.23
C GLY A 45 -5.97 -7.05 8.41
N LEU A 46 -4.99 -6.63 9.22
CA LEU A 46 -4.69 -5.20 9.43
C LEU A 46 -4.20 -4.52 8.15
N TYR A 47 -3.31 -5.17 7.39
CA TYR A 47 -2.83 -4.63 6.10
C TYR A 47 -3.97 -4.47 5.10
N THR A 48 -4.90 -5.42 5.04
CA THR A 48 -6.08 -5.33 4.16
C THR A 48 -6.98 -4.17 4.57
N LEU A 49 -7.25 -4.01 5.88
CA LEU A 49 -8.07 -2.92 6.39
C LEU A 49 -7.44 -1.55 6.07
N PHE A 50 -6.14 -1.40 6.30
CA PHE A 50 -5.42 -0.17 5.99
C PHE A 50 -5.33 0.10 4.50
N LEU A 51 -5.11 -0.91 3.67
CA LEU A 51 -5.11 -0.76 2.20
C LEU A 51 -6.46 -0.24 1.70
N VAL A 52 -7.58 -0.77 2.21
CA VAL A 52 -8.92 -0.28 1.83
C VAL A 52 -9.13 1.17 2.27
N ALA A 53 -8.75 1.50 3.51
CA ALA A 53 -8.88 2.87 4.02
C ALA A 53 -7.99 3.86 3.23
N GLU A 54 -6.75 3.48 2.94
CA GLU A 54 -5.80 4.29 2.16
C GLU A 54 -6.30 4.51 0.74
N LEU A 55 -6.68 3.45 0.02
CA LEU A 55 -7.20 3.56 -1.34
C LEU A 55 -8.47 4.42 -1.38
N PHE A 56 -9.37 4.25 -0.41
CA PHE A 56 -10.55 5.12 -0.31
C PHE A 56 -10.18 6.59 -0.18
N LEU A 57 -9.22 6.93 0.70
CA LEU A 57 -8.76 8.30 0.87
C LEU A 57 -8.04 8.82 -0.38
N MET A 58 -7.16 8.03 -0.99
CA MET A 58 -6.49 8.38 -2.25
C MET A 58 -7.50 8.70 -3.33
N PHE A 59 -8.48 7.82 -3.59
CA PHE A 59 -9.52 8.08 -4.59
C PHE A 59 -10.37 9.31 -4.24
N LYS A 60 -10.76 9.47 -2.97
CA LYS A 60 -11.55 10.62 -2.51
C LYS A 60 -10.83 11.95 -2.75
N PHE A 61 -9.55 12.04 -2.42
CA PHE A 61 -8.78 13.27 -2.59
C PHE A 61 -8.31 13.48 -4.03
N ALA A 62 -7.92 12.42 -4.74
CA ALA A 62 -7.60 12.51 -6.17
C ALA A 62 -8.81 13.03 -6.98
N ARG A 63 -10.03 12.60 -6.66
CA ARG A 63 -11.27 13.10 -7.31
C ARG A 63 -11.57 14.56 -6.98
N LYS A 64 -11.29 15.02 -5.74
CA LYS A 64 -11.42 16.45 -5.39
C LYS A 64 -10.35 17.31 -6.04
N GLY A 65 -9.22 16.71 -6.38
CA GLY A 65 -8.07 17.37 -6.98
C GLY A 65 -7.56 18.52 -6.09
N PRO A 66 -7.08 19.62 -6.69
CA PRO A 66 -6.48 20.71 -5.94
C PRO A 66 -7.49 21.50 -5.08
N SER A 67 -8.79 21.35 -5.35
CA SER A 67 -9.87 21.94 -4.55
C SER A 67 -9.99 21.36 -3.13
N SER A 68 -9.18 20.33 -2.80
CA SER A 68 -9.03 19.86 -1.43
C SER A 68 -8.22 20.83 -0.55
N LEU A 69 -7.44 21.74 -1.15
CA LEU A 69 -6.55 22.68 -0.47
C LEU A 69 -7.25 23.96 0.03
N LYS A 70 -8.50 24.23 -0.38
CA LYS A 70 -9.31 25.38 0.07
C LYS A 70 -8.63 26.74 -0.13
N THR A 71 -7.99 26.96 -1.29
CA THR A 71 -7.25 28.22 -1.57
C THR A 71 -8.08 29.30 -2.26
N GLY A 72 -9.34 29.02 -2.59
CA GLY A 72 -10.28 29.91 -3.28
C GLY A 72 -10.11 29.98 -4.81
N ARG A 73 -9.15 29.25 -5.38
CA ARG A 73 -8.72 29.40 -6.79
C ARG A 73 -9.16 28.26 -7.70
N TYR A 74 -9.56 27.12 -7.14
CA TYR A 74 -9.79 25.90 -7.90
C TYR A 74 -11.25 25.69 -8.31
N HIS A 75 -11.48 24.78 -9.25
CA HIS A 75 -12.77 24.57 -9.92
C HIS A 75 -13.96 24.35 -8.97
N PHE A 76 -13.77 23.62 -7.85
CA PHE A 76 -14.85 23.39 -6.87
C PHE A 76 -14.91 24.46 -5.76
N GLU A 77 -14.12 25.52 -5.85
CA GLU A 77 -14.06 26.65 -4.89
C GLU A 77 -14.60 27.95 -5.49
N GLN A 78 -14.67 28.07 -6.82
CA GLN A 78 -15.18 29.26 -7.50
C GLN A 78 -16.72 29.32 -7.41
N SER A 79 -17.24 30.42 -6.84
CA SER A 79 -18.68 30.68 -6.83
C SER A 79 -19.16 31.08 -8.23
N SER A 80 -20.24 30.48 -8.73
CA SER A 80 -20.79 30.70 -10.07
C SER A 80 -21.05 32.18 -10.40
N ALA A 81 -21.33 33.00 -9.39
CA ALA A 81 -21.52 34.44 -9.54
C ALA A 81 -20.23 35.20 -9.95
N ALA A 82 -19.06 34.77 -9.50
CA ALA A 82 -17.78 35.41 -9.84
C ALA A 82 -17.35 35.10 -11.29
N ILE A 83 -17.66 33.90 -11.79
CA ILE A 83 -17.38 33.48 -13.17
C ILE A 83 -18.21 34.28 -14.17
N GLN A 84 -19.46 34.63 -13.81
CA GLN A 84 -20.38 35.38 -14.68
C GLN A 84 -20.06 36.88 -14.77
N SER A 85 -19.41 37.47 -13.77
CA SER A 85 -18.93 38.86 -13.83
C SER A 85 -17.63 39.02 -14.63
N ALA A 86 -16.90 37.95 -14.90
CA ALA A 86 -15.61 37.96 -15.60
C ALA A 86 -15.71 37.61 -17.09
N ARG A 87 -16.92 37.26 -17.58
CA ARG A 87 -17.25 37.09 -19.00
C ARG A 87 -17.93 38.34 -19.53
#